data_AF-C1EDR1-F1
#
_entry.id   AF-C1EDR1-F1
#
_cell.length_a   1.000
_cell.length_b   1.000
_cell.length_c   1.000
_cell.angle_alpha   90.00
_cell.angle_beta   90.00
_cell.angle_gamma   90.00
#
_symmetry.space_group_name_H-M   'P 1'
#
loop_
_entity.id
_entity.type
_entity.pdbx_description
1 polymer ?
#
loop_
_entity_poly.entity_id
_entity_poly.type
_entity_poly.pdbx_seq_one_letter_code
_entity_poly.pdbx_strand_id
1 'polypeptide(L)'
;MLSASTFEKFRFTGGRAVAAASVSRKREGSPLTPPQPPRARAKPDDEVSDDPSVRQHPYIAPAPARWRERYAPACEACEAARVPCVHHPEVPLKLLIIGHNPSEHSWGSGWSYSNPSNNFWKLLAKGRIVPEDWTKEDCPRLPGDLGIGFTDAGTVPGNDAGAYNRATMKKWRSDLYARLRGHVARCADASGDEDARVGHRSSMSIASRHGPDVVAFSGKRQYAQLFDAVPSRVDAGRQPPESLPPGWPLCPERTEVWVMPSSSGRAAMTREAREGPWVELGTRLATIPWPRAEYRGAELSD
;
A
#
# COMPACT_ATOMS: atom_id res chain seq x y z
N MET A 1 23.62 17.83 -57.74
CA MET A 1 22.25 17.27 -57.71
C MET A 1 21.87 17.05 -56.26
N LEU A 2 20.84 17.78 -55.80
CA LEU A 2 19.83 17.52 -54.74
C LEU A 2 20.13 16.44 -53.68
N SER A 3 19.77 16.56 -52.40
CA SER A 3 19.07 17.56 -51.58
C SER A 3 19.04 17.00 -50.15
N ALA A 4 19.38 17.81 -49.14
CA ALA A 4 19.13 17.50 -47.73
C ALA A 4 17.79 18.13 -47.30
N SER A 5 16.89 17.33 -46.73
CA SER A 5 15.58 17.78 -46.25
C SER A 5 15.63 18.13 -44.76
N THR A 6 15.07 19.29 -44.42
CA THR A 6 15.14 19.96 -43.12
C THR A 6 13.84 19.77 -42.34
N PHE A 7 13.98 19.56 -41.04
CA PHE A 7 12.94 19.54 -40.00
C PHE A 7 12.09 20.82 -39.97
N GLU A 8 10.76 20.66 -39.99
CA GLU A 8 9.81 21.76 -39.86
C GLU A 8 9.34 21.93 -38.39
N LYS A 9 9.58 23.13 -37.84
CA LYS A 9 9.05 23.59 -36.54
C LYS A 9 7.81 24.45 -36.79
N PHE A 10 6.65 24.02 -36.31
CA PHE A 10 5.47 24.87 -36.29
C PHE A 10 5.43 25.75 -35.03
N ARG A 11 5.32 27.06 -35.25
CA ARG A 11 5.17 28.13 -34.25
C ARG A 11 3.70 28.33 -33.90
N PHE A 12 3.44 28.53 -32.62
CA PHE A 12 2.16 28.95 -32.05
C PHE A 12 2.09 30.49 -32.02
N THR A 13 1.08 31.09 -32.65
CA THR A 13 0.79 32.53 -32.53
C THR A 13 -0.58 32.73 -31.88
N GLY A 14 -0.61 33.58 -30.85
CA GLY A 14 -1.80 33.90 -30.07
C GLY A 14 -2.72 34.91 -30.75
N GLY A 15 -4.01 34.83 -30.42
CA GLY A 15 -5.05 35.80 -30.76
C GLY A 15 -5.76 36.27 -29.49
N ARG A 16 -5.89 37.60 -29.35
CA ARG A 16 -6.45 38.35 -28.22
C ARG A 16 -7.99 38.35 -28.22
N ALA A 17 -8.52 38.63 -27.03
CA ALA A 17 -9.92 38.67 -26.62
C ALA A 17 -10.81 39.70 -27.34
N VAL A 18 -12.11 39.40 -27.42
CA VAL A 18 -13.20 40.35 -27.68
C VAL A 18 -14.36 40.07 -26.72
N ALA A 19 -14.70 41.06 -25.88
CA ALA A 19 -15.95 41.19 -25.11
C ALA A 19 -16.96 42.00 -25.94
N ALA A 20 -18.28 42.02 -25.77
CA ALA A 20 -19.29 41.28 -25.04
C ALA A 20 -20.63 41.78 -25.62
N ALA A 21 -21.66 40.95 -25.70
CA ALA A 21 -23.04 41.41 -25.83
C ALA A 21 -23.99 40.40 -25.15
N SER A 22 -24.57 40.83 -24.05
CA SER A 22 -25.54 40.12 -23.21
C SER A 22 -26.96 40.26 -23.78
N VAL A 23 -27.59 39.13 -24.10
CA VAL A 23 -29.03 39.06 -24.41
C VAL A 23 -29.70 38.08 -23.46
N SER A 24 -30.54 38.61 -22.57
CA SER A 24 -31.38 37.88 -21.62
C SER A 24 -32.37 36.97 -22.35
N ARG A 25 -32.29 35.66 -22.10
CA ARG A 25 -33.35 34.70 -22.45
C ARG A 25 -34.03 34.20 -21.18
N LYS A 26 -35.37 34.30 -21.19
CA LYS A 26 -36.29 33.80 -20.17
C LYS A 26 -36.08 32.29 -19.96
N ARG A 27 -36.07 31.87 -18.68
CA ARG A 27 -36.12 30.47 -18.25
C ARG A 27 -37.50 29.89 -18.56
N GLU A 28 -37.53 28.85 -19.38
CA GLU A 28 -38.64 27.90 -19.44
C GLU A 28 -38.31 26.67 -18.58
N GLY A 29 -39.32 26.16 -17.89
CA GLY A 29 -39.20 25.20 -16.79
C GLY A 29 -38.82 23.79 -17.23
N SER A 30 -37.93 23.16 -16.45
CA SER A 30 -37.64 21.74 -16.54
C SER A 30 -38.79 20.90 -15.95
N PRO A 31 -39.16 19.76 -16.55
CA PRO A 31 -40.10 18.82 -15.96
C PRO A 31 -39.54 18.21 -14.67
N LEU A 32 -40.38 18.17 -13.63
CA LEU A 32 -40.08 17.55 -12.35
C LEU A 32 -40.05 16.01 -12.50
N THR A 33 -38.89 15.40 -12.25
CA THR A 33 -38.76 13.95 -12.13
C THR A 33 -39.42 13.47 -10.82
N PRO A 34 -40.27 12.42 -10.85
CA PRO A 34 -40.87 11.89 -9.62
C PRO A 34 -39.81 11.25 -8.70
N PRO A 35 -39.95 11.34 -7.37
CA PRO A 35 -39.03 10.69 -6.44
C PRO A 35 -39.17 9.16 -6.52
N GLN A 36 -38.05 8.45 -6.66
CA GLN A 36 -38.04 6.99 -6.60
C GLN A 36 -38.31 6.49 -5.17
N PRO A 37 -39.03 5.37 -5.00
CA PRO A 37 -39.25 4.78 -3.69
C PRO A 37 -37.92 4.23 -3.11
N PRO A 38 -37.77 4.22 -1.77
CA PRO A 38 -36.55 3.77 -1.14
C PRO A 38 -36.29 2.29 -1.48
N ARG A 39 -35.08 2.00 -1.99
CA ARG A 39 -34.62 0.62 -2.20
C ARG A 39 -34.62 -0.12 -0.86
N ALA A 40 -35.29 -1.26 -0.82
CA ALA A 40 -35.28 -2.16 0.32
C ALA A 40 -33.83 -2.50 0.70
N ARG A 41 -33.49 -2.31 1.98
CA ARG A 41 -32.25 -2.80 2.58
C ARG A 41 -32.18 -4.32 2.37
N ALA A 42 -31.10 -4.78 1.76
CA ALA A 42 -30.70 -6.18 1.86
C ALA A 42 -30.53 -6.51 3.36
N LYS A 43 -31.01 -7.68 3.78
CA LYS A 43 -30.86 -8.17 5.15
C LYS A 43 -29.37 -8.45 5.42
N PRO A 44 -28.86 -8.21 6.63
CA PRO A 44 -27.50 -8.62 6.97
C PRO A 44 -27.49 -10.14 7.13
N ASP A 45 -26.63 -10.80 6.36
CA ASP A 45 -26.18 -12.15 6.64
C ASP A 45 -25.33 -12.13 7.92
N ASP A 46 -25.37 -13.23 8.68
CA ASP A 46 -24.87 -13.41 10.04
C ASP A 46 -23.60 -12.61 10.41
N GLU A 47 -23.74 -11.68 11.37
CA GLU A 47 -22.65 -10.86 11.89
C GLU A 47 -21.68 -11.70 12.73
N VAL A 48 -20.62 -12.20 12.10
CA VAL A 48 -19.36 -12.48 12.81
C VAL A 48 -18.85 -11.13 13.31
N SER A 49 -18.77 -10.94 14.63
CA SER A 49 -18.36 -9.64 15.19
C SER A 49 -16.93 -9.31 14.78
N ASP A 50 -16.76 -8.41 13.81
CA ASP A 50 -15.49 -7.79 13.50
C ASP A 50 -15.04 -6.98 14.72
N ASP A 51 -14.07 -7.49 15.47
CA ASP A 51 -13.33 -6.65 16.41
C ASP A 51 -12.71 -5.49 15.60
N PRO A 52 -13.13 -4.23 15.79
CA PRO A 52 -12.65 -3.12 14.99
C PRO A 52 -11.13 -2.91 15.15
N SER A 53 -10.52 -3.53 16.16
CA SER A 53 -9.08 -3.49 16.40
C SER A 53 -8.28 -4.48 15.56
N VAL A 54 -8.88 -5.50 14.93
CA VAL A 54 -8.19 -6.53 14.12
C VAL A 54 -8.97 -6.81 12.84
N ARG A 55 -8.38 -6.56 11.66
CA ARG A 55 -9.04 -6.88 10.38
C ARG A 55 -8.91 -8.36 10.04
N GLN A 56 -10.04 -9.05 9.96
CA GLN A 56 -10.06 -10.48 9.63
C GLN A 56 -9.57 -10.78 8.21
N HIS A 57 -9.80 -9.86 7.26
CA HIS A 57 -9.41 -10.04 5.86
C HIS A 57 -8.50 -8.90 5.38
N PRO A 58 -7.60 -9.17 4.40
CA PRO A 58 -6.88 -8.12 3.71
C PRO A 58 -7.84 -7.24 2.93
N TYR A 59 -7.54 -5.95 2.83
CA TYR A 59 -8.33 -5.02 2.05
C TYR A 59 -8.22 -5.32 0.55
N ILE A 60 -9.38 -5.33 -0.12
CA ILE A 60 -9.52 -5.44 -1.57
C ILE A 60 -10.42 -4.31 -2.03
N ALA A 61 -9.95 -3.52 -3.00
CA ALA A 61 -10.72 -2.40 -3.51
C ALA A 61 -11.99 -2.89 -4.24
N PRO A 62 -13.11 -2.16 -4.10
CA PRO A 62 -14.33 -2.50 -4.82
C PRO A 62 -14.17 -2.24 -6.32
N ALA A 63 -15.00 -2.90 -7.14
CA ALA A 63 -15.05 -2.66 -8.58
C ALA A 63 -15.28 -1.16 -8.89
N PRO A 64 -14.69 -0.62 -9.97
CA PRO A 64 -13.89 -1.32 -10.99
C PRO A 64 -12.39 -1.41 -10.66
N ALA A 65 -11.97 -1.04 -9.45
CA ALA A 65 -10.57 -1.05 -9.05
C ALA A 65 -10.02 -2.48 -8.94
N ARG A 66 -8.70 -2.60 -9.11
CA ARG A 66 -7.97 -3.88 -9.01
C ARG A 66 -6.99 -3.91 -7.84
N TRP A 67 -6.84 -2.80 -7.12
CA TRP A 67 -5.91 -2.73 -6.00
C TRP A 67 -6.35 -3.56 -4.82
N ARG A 68 -5.38 -4.23 -4.20
CA ARG A 68 -5.55 -5.00 -2.98
C ARG A 68 -4.26 -4.95 -2.18
N GLU A 69 -4.38 -5.18 -0.88
CA GLU A 69 -3.22 -5.51 -0.08
C GLU A 69 -2.64 -6.86 -0.50
N ARG A 70 -1.32 -6.96 -0.45
CA ARG A 70 -0.59 -8.17 -0.85
C ARG A 70 0.21 -8.67 0.35
N TYR A 71 -0.46 -9.41 1.22
CA TYR A 71 0.19 -10.10 2.35
C TYR A 71 0.56 -11.55 2.02
N ALA A 72 -0.11 -12.14 1.02
CA ALA A 72 0.15 -13.46 0.46
C ALA A 72 -0.12 -13.46 -1.06
N PRO A 73 0.33 -14.49 -1.79
CA PRO A 73 -0.12 -14.73 -3.15
C PRO A 73 -1.64 -14.87 -3.23
N ALA A 74 -2.21 -14.52 -4.38
CA ALA A 74 -3.59 -14.82 -4.70
C ALA A 74 -3.63 -15.57 -6.03
N CYS A 75 -4.39 -16.67 -6.09
CA CYS A 75 -4.58 -17.36 -7.36
C CYS A 75 -5.39 -16.48 -8.32
N GLU A 76 -5.23 -16.72 -9.63
CA GLU A 76 -5.85 -15.93 -10.68
C GLU A 76 -7.38 -15.81 -10.51
N ALA A 77 -8.04 -16.91 -10.14
CA ALA A 77 -9.48 -16.93 -9.90
C ALA A 77 -9.90 -15.99 -8.77
N CYS A 78 -9.19 -15.99 -7.63
CA CYS A 78 -9.47 -15.09 -6.52
C CYS A 78 -9.14 -13.63 -6.84
N GLU A 79 -8.09 -13.38 -7.63
CA GLU A 79 -7.73 -12.03 -8.12
C GLU A 79 -8.84 -11.48 -9.04
N ALA A 80 -9.31 -12.29 -10.00
CA ALA A 80 -10.38 -11.93 -10.92
C ALA A 80 -11.72 -11.71 -10.21
N ALA A 81 -12.05 -12.56 -9.24
CA ALA A 81 -13.25 -12.44 -8.42
C ALA A 81 -13.19 -11.31 -7.39
N ARG A 82 -12.00 -10.73 -7.12
CA ARG A 82 -11.77 -9.69 -6.10
C ARG A 82 -12.18 -10.14 -4.70
N VAL A 83 -11.76 -11.35 -4.31
CA VAL A 83 -12.03 -11.93 -2.99
C VAL A 83 -10.72 -12.30 -2.27
N PRO A 84 -10.72 -12.39 -0.93
CA PRO A 84 -9.59 -12.96 -0.19
C PRO A 84 -9.25 -14.36 -0.72
N CYS A 85 -7.98 -14.64 -0.94
CA CYS A 85 -7.55 -15.96 -1.39
C CYS A 85 -7.33 -16.87 -0.20
N VAL A 86 -7.98 -18.04 -0.19
CA VAL A 86 -7.81 -19.08 0.85
C VAL A 86 -6.84 -20.18 0.42
N HIS A 87 -6.46 -20.22 -0.86
CA HIS A 87 -5.57 -21.25 -1.42
C HIS A 87 -4.09 -21.04 -1.09
N HIS A 88 -3.73 -19.85 -0.62
CA HIS A 88 -2.36 -19.52 -0.22
C HIS A 88 -2.41 -18.95 1.19
N PRO A 89 -1.92 -19.67 2.21
CA PRO A 89 -1.90 -19.17 3.57
C PRO A 89 -1.03 -17.92 3.68
N GLU A 90 -1.44 -16.97 4.52
CA GLU A 90 -0.55 -15.88 4.94
C GLU A 90 0.52 -16.42 5.87
N VAL A 91 1.77 -16.02 5.61
CA VAL A 91 2.92 -16.35 6.44
C VAL A 91 3.66 -15.05 6.81
N PRO A 92 4.44 -15.03 7.90
CA PRO A 92 5.14 -13.82 8.31
C PRO A 92 6.12 -13.35 7.25
N LEU A 93 5.91 -12.15 6.74
CA LEU A 93 6.68 -11.61 5.62
C LEU A 93 8.13 -11.25 6.01
N LYS A 94 9.06 -11.41 5.08
CA LYS A 94 10.41 -10.86 5.19
C LYS A 94 10.41 -9.33 5.16
N LEU A 95 9.57 -8.73 4.32
CA LEU A 95 9.43 -7.28 4.18
C LEU A 95 7.97 -6.91 3.93
N LEU A 96 7.44 -5.95 4.69
CA LEU A 96 6.18 -5.30 4.38
C LEU A 96 6.43 -3.84 4.00
N ILE A 97 6.12 -3.48 2.75
CA ILE A 97 6.18 -2.10 2.28
C ILE A 97 4.87 -1.38 2.64
N ILE A 98 4.98 -0.21 3.28
CA ILE A 98 3.84 0.65 3.61
C ILE A 98 3.94 1.98 2.86
N GLY A 99 3.05 2.19 1.90
CA GLY A 99 2.91 3.49 1.24
C GLY A 99 1.92 4.42 1.93
N HIS A 100 1.69 5.56 1.30
CA HIS A 100 0.77 6.57 1.83
C HIS A 100 -0.68 6.18 1.52
N ASN A 101 -1.00 6.08 0.25
CA ASN A 101 -2.25 5.59 -0.31
C ASN A 101 -1.99 5.27 -1.79
N PRO A 102 -2.77 4.37 -2.40
CA PRO A 102 -2.57 4.01 -3.80
C PRO A 102 -2.82 5.19 -4.72
N SER A 103 -1.92 5.41 -5.69
CA SER A 103 -2.19 6.35 -6.79
C SER A 103 -3.39 5.87 -7.62
N GLU A 104 -4.04 6.75 -8.36
CA GLU A 104 -5.14 6.36 -9.28
C GLU A 104 -4.72 5.23 -10.23
N HIS A 105 -3.47 5.29 -10.70
CA HIS A 105 -2.91 4.28 -11.59
C HIS A 105 -2.73 2.93 -10.88
N SER A 106 -2.26 2.92 -9.62
CA SER A 106 -2.17 1.70 -8.79
C SER A 106 -3.54 1.15 -8.43
N TRP A 107 -4.49 2.03 -8.14
CA TRP A 107 -5.86 1.69 -7.84
C TRP A 107 -6.53 0.94 -9.00
N GLY A 108 -6.37 1.46 -10.22
CA GLY A 108 -6.93 0.88 -11.43
C GLY A 108 -6.18 -0.36 -11.92
N SER A 109 -4.85 -0.36 -11.92
CA SER A 109 -4.07 -1.48 -12.47
C SER A 109 -3.98 -2.67 -11.52
N GLY A 110 -4.10 -2.44 -10.21
CA GLY A 110 -3.89 -3.46 -9.18
C GLY A 110 -2.41 -3.69 -8.83
N TRP A 111 -1.51 -2.93 -9.47
CA TRP A 111 -0.07 -3.04 -9.24
C TRP A 111 0.42 -1.93 -8.32
N SER A 112 1.16 -2.32 -7.28
CA SER A 112 1.74 -1.37 -6.31
C SER A 112 2.77 -0.47 -6.98
N TYR A 113 2.71 0.84 -6.71
CA TYR A 113 3.61 1.86 -7.27
C TYR A 113 3.71 1.82 -8.80
N SER A 114 2.58 1.64 -9.47
CA SER A 114 2.55 1.35 -10.91
C SER A 114 2.67 2.57 -11.82
N ASN A 115 2.56 3.77 -11.27
CA ASN A 115 2.68 5.00 -12.04
C ASN A 115 4.10 5.09 -12.67
N PRO A 116 4.22 5.32 -14.00
CA PRO A 116 5.52 5.39 -14.68
C PRO A 116 6.50 6.43 -14.12
N SER A 117 6.01 7.50 -13.49
CA SER A 117 6.86 8.52 -12.84
C SER A 117 7.36 8.12 -11.44
N ASN A 118 6.98 6.94 -10.96
CA ASN A 118 7.40 6.43 -9.66
C ASN A 118 8.69 5.60 -9.82
N ASN A 119 9.71 5.91 -9.02
CA ASN A 119 11.00 5.22 -9.07
C ASN A 119 11.06 3.97 -8.19
N PHE A 120 9.97 3.60 -7.51
CA PHE A 120 9.96 2.53 -6.50
C PHE A 120 10.59 1.23 -6.99
N TRP A 121 10.17 0.72 -8.15
CA TRP A 121 10.70 -0.53 -8.71
C TRP A 121 12.18 -0.42 -9.09
N LYS A 122 12.61 0.72 -9.63
CA LYS A 122 14.03 1.00 -9.89
C LYS A 122 14.85 1.04 -8.59
N LEU A 123 14.28 1.57 -7.52
CA LEU A 123 14.92 1.64 -6.20
C LEU A 123 15.03 0.26 -5.55
N LEU A 124 14.00 -0.59 -5.68
CA LEU A 124 14.06 -1.98 -5.21
C LEU A 124 15.16 -2.76 -5.96
N ALA A 125 15.20 -2.66 -7.29
CA ALA A 125 16.24 -3.29 -8.11
C ALA A 125 17.64 -2.76 -7.76
N LYS A 126 17.78 -1.43 -7.58
CA LYS A 126 19.04 -0.79 -7.17
C LYS A 126 19.53 -1.30 -5.81
N GLY A 127 18.62 -1.53 -4.88
CA GLY A 127 18.91 -2.13 -3.58
C GLY A 127 19.11 -3.65 -3.62
N ARG A 128 18.96 -4.30 -4.78
CA ARG A 128 18.92 -5.77 -4.91
C ARG A 128 17.87 -6.42 -4.00
N ILE A 129 16.77 -5.70 -3.75
CA ILE A 129 15.62 -6.19 -2.99
C ILE A 129 14.74 -7.08 -3.88
N VAL A 130 14.71 -6.77 -5.17
CA VAL A 130 14.08 -7.58 -6.23
C VAL A 130 15.08 -7.77 -7.38
N PRO A 131 14.90 -8.80 -8.24
CA PRO A 131 15.67 -8.94 -9.47
C PRO A 131 15.57 -7.72 -10.38
N GLU A 132 16.60 -7.46 -11.18
CA GLU A 132 16.70 -6.24 -12.00
C GLU A 132 15.66 -6.17 -13.12
N ASP A 133 15.21 -7.32 -13.60
CA ASP A 133 14.18 -7.48 -14.64
C ASP A 133 12.75 -7.44 -14.10
N TRP A 134 12.56 -7.42 -12.77
CA TRP A 134 11.23 -7.41 -12.16
C TRP A 134 10.61 -6.02 -12.15
N THR A 135 9.30 -6.00 -12.38
CA THR A 135 8.51 -4.79 -12.59
C THR A 135 7.27 -4.76 -11.70
N LYS A 136 6.49 -3.69 -11.80
CA LYS A 136 5.18 -3.56 -11.12
C LYS A 136 4.23 -4.72 -11.42
N GLU A 137 4.33 -5.30 -12.61
CA GLU A 137 3.58 -6.47 -13.04
C GLU A 137 3.88 -7.71 -12.17
N ASP A 138 5.08 -7.80 -11.60
CA ASP A 138 5.50 -8.92 -10.74
C ASP A 138 5.02 -8.77 -9.29
N CYS A 139 4.46 -7.63 -8.90
CA CYS A 139 3.98 -7.40 -7.53
C CYS A 139 3.06 -8.49 -6.94
N PRO A 140 2.24 -9.25 -7.70
CA PRO A 140 1.46 -10.36 -7.15
C PRO A 140 2.31 -11.56 -6.69
N ARG A 141 3.51 -11.73 -7.24
CA ARG A 141 4.42 -12.85 -6.97
C ARG A 141 5.31 -12.62 -5.74
N LEU A 142 5.63 -11.35 -5.48
CA LEU A 142 6.57 -10.93 -4.43
C LEU A 142 6.30 -11.53 -3.04
N PRO A 143 5.04 -11.65 -2.55
CA PRO A 143 4.79 -12.25 -1.25
C PRO A 143 5.22 -13.72 -1.16
N GLY A 144 5.05 -14.50 -2.24
CA GLY A 144 5.43 -15.91 -2.28
C GLY A 144 6.92 -16.09 -2.58
N ASP A 145 7.40 -15.47 -3.66
CA ASP A 145 8.75 -15.71 -4.17
C ASP A 145 9.83 -15.07 -3.29
N LEU A 146 9.55 -13.92 -2.68
CA LEU A 146 10.55 -13.11 -1.95
C LEU A 146 10.14 -12.72 -0.52
N GLY A 147 8.90 -13.02 -0.11
CA GLY A 147 8.37 -12.62 1.20
C GLY A 147 8.16 -11.12 1.32
N ILE A 148 7.88 -10.45 0.19
CA ILE A 148 7.69 -9.00 0.14
C ILE A 148 6.21 -8.69 -0.07
N GLY A 149 5.59 -8.08 0.93
CA GLY A 149 4.20 -7.64 0.88
C GLY A 149 4.02 -6.14 0.69
N PHE A 150 2.77 -5.77 0.40
CA PHE A 150 2.37 -4.38 0.17
C PHE A 150 1.08 -4.02 0.90
N THR A 151 1.13 -2.88 1.56
CA THR A 151 -0.04 -2.18 2.10
C THR A 151 0.18 -0.66 2.03
N ASP A 152 -0.85 0.11 2.36
CA ASP A 152 -0.80 1.56 2.45
C ASP A 152 -1.42 2.04 3.77
N ALA A 153 -1.03 3.22 4.24
CA ALA A 153 -1.68 3.84 5.40
C ALA A 153 -3.17 4.11 5.12
N GLY A 154 -3.49 4.65 3.94
CA GLY A 154 -4.85 4.85 3.46
C GLY A 154 -5.22 3.88 2.34
N THR A 155 -6.38 3.25 2.46
CA THR A 155 -6.96 2.35 1.45
C THR A 155 -7.90 3.09 0.50
N VAL A 156 -7.46 4.25 0.01
CA VAL A 156 -8.23 5.10 -0.93
C VAL A 156 -7.34 5.63 -2.06
N PRO A 157 -7.87 5.75 -3.29
CA PRO A 157 -7.09 6.28 -4.39
C PRO A 157 -6.79 7.77 -4.19
N GLY A 158 -5.64 8.21 -4.66
CA GLY A 158 -5.32 9.63 -4.75
C GLY A 158 -3.84 9.89 -5.01
N ASN A 159 -3.57 10.99 -5.72
CA ASN A 159 -2.21 11.34 -6.16
C ASN A 159 -1.55 12.43 -5.32
N ASP A 160 -2.31 13.12 -4.48
CA ASP A 160 -1.82 14.19 -3.62
C ASP A 160 -1.95 13.81 -2.14
N ALA A 161 -0.81 13.52 -1.52
CA ALA A 161 -0.74 13.22 -0.09
C ALA A 161 -1.09 14.43 0.79
N GLY A 162 -0.97 15.66 0.26
CA GLY A 162 -1.32 16.91 0.93
C GLY A 162 -2.82 17.11 1.12
N ALA A 163 -3.65 16.45 0.32
CA ALA A 163 -5.12 16.57 0.37
C ALA A 163 -5.74 15.99 1.65
N TYR A 164 -4.99 15.18 2.42
CA TYR A 164 -5.49 14.49 3.60
C TYR A 164 -5.11 15.23 4.89
N ASN A 165 -6.12 15.63 5.66
CA ASN A 165 -5.95 16.34 6.92
C ASN A 165 -5.57 15.41 8.10
N ARG A 166 -5.23 16.00 9.26
CA ARG A 166 -4.83 15.24 10.46
C ARG A 166 -5.89 14.26 10.97
N ALA A 167 -7.17 14.60 10.88
CA ALA A 167 -8.24 13.71 11.32
C ALA A 167 -8.30 12.44 10.44
N THR A 168 -8.16 12.60 9.12
CA THR A 168 -8.05 11.47 8.19
C THR A 168 -6.83 10.61 8.49
N MET A 169 -5.66 11.22 8.70
CA MET A 169 -4.44 10.48 9.03
C MET A 169 -4.56 9.67 10.33
N LYS A 170 -5.25 10.19 11.36
CA LYS A 170 -5.52 9.44 12.60
C LYS A 170 -6.46 8.24 12.37
N LYS A 171 -7.47 8.38 11.51
CA LYS A 171 -8.33 7.26 11.09
C LYS A 171 -7.51 6.20 10.36
N TRP A 172 -6.65 6.62 9.42
CA TRP A 172 -5.76 5.73 8.68
C TRP A 172 -4.74 5.03 9.58
N ARG A 173 -4.21 5.70 10.62
CA ARG A 173 -3.38 5.03 11.64
C ARG A 173 -4.12 3.88 12.30
N SER A 174 -5.33 4.16 12.78
CA SER A 174 -6.13 3.18 13.52
C SER A 174 -6.47 1.97 12.63
N ASP A 175 -6.87 2.24 11.38
CA ASP A 175 -7.17 1.21 10.40
C ASP A 175 -5.94 0.41 9.95
N LEU A 176 -4.81 1.09 9.68
CA LEU A 176 -3.53 0.44 9.39
C LEU A 176 -3.14 -0.51 10.51
N TYR A 177 -3.26 -0.08 11.77
CA TYR A 177 -2.91 -0.94 12.91
C TYR A 177 -3.82 -2.14 13.02
N ALA A 178 -5.11 -1.99 12.72
CA ALA A 178 -6.02 -3.12 12.66
C ALA A 178 -5.66 -4.10 11.54
N ARG A 179 -5.21 -3.61 10.38
CA ARG A 179 -4.74 -4.45 9.26
C ARG A 179 -3.42 -5.16 9.57
N LEU A 180 -2.47 -4.48 10.23
CA LEU A 180 -1.21 -5.08 10.68
C LEU A 180 -1.45 -6.19 11.72
N ARG A 181 -2.32 -5.96 12.72
CA ARG A 181 -2.75 -7.02 13.64
C ARG A 181 -3.48 -8.14 12.92
N GLY A 182 -4.29 -7.80 11.93
CA GLY A 182 -4.98 -8.76 11.07
C GLY A 182 -4.02 -9.70 10.34
N HIS A 183 -2.95 -9.17 9.75
CA HIS A 183 -1.90 -9.98 9.13
C HIS A 183 -1.24 -10.93 10.13
N VAL A 184 -0.83 -10.41 11.30
CA VAL A 184 -0.26 -11.22 12.38
C VAL A 184 -1.20 -12.36 12.80
N ALA A 185 -2.49 -12.06 12.97
CA ALA A 185 -3.50 -13.05 13.35
C ALA A 185 -3.68 -14.12 12.27
N ARG A 186 -3.80 -13.73 11.00
CA ARG A 186 -3.93 -14.69 9.89
C ARG A 186 -2.70 -15.60 9.74
N CYS A 187 -1.50 -15.06 9.97
CA CYS A 187 -0.27 -15.85 9.99
C CYS A 187 -0.27 -16.88 11.15
N ALA A 188 -0.73 -16.47 12.33
CA ALA A 188 -0.82 -17.35 13.50
C ALA A 188 -1.86 -18.47 13.30
N ASP A 189 -3.02 -18.12 12.73
CA ASP A 189 -4.07 -19.08 12.37
C ASP A 189 -3.55 -20.10 11.34
N ALA A 190 -2.83 -19.63 10.32
CA ALA A 190 -2.26 -20.47 9.27
C ALA A 190 -1.18 -21.43 9.80
N SER A 191 -0.40 -21.03 10.81
CA SER A 191 0.58 -21.92 11.47
C SER A 191 -0.04 -22.86 12.50
N GLY A 192 -1.33 -22.68 12.85
CA GLY A 192 -1.98 -23.42 13.92
C GLY A 192 -1.49 -23.04 15.32
N ASP A 193 -1.08 -21.80 15.55
CA ASP A 193 -0.66 -21.34 16.88
C ASP A 193 -1.89 -21.30 17.82
N GLU A 194 -1.96 -22.27 18.73
CA GLU A 194 -3.07 -22.40 19.69
C GLU A 194 -3.20 -21.16 20.61
N ASP A 195 -2.10 -20.46 20.92
CA ASP A 195 -2.14 -19.24 21.75
C ASP A 195 -2.95 -18.13 21.09
N ALA A 196 -3.01 -18.09 19.75
CA ALA A 196 -3.81 -17.12 19.01
C ALA A 196 -5.32 -17.41 19.11
N ARG A 197 -5.71 -18.67 19.33
CA ARG A 197 -7.10 -19.13 19.39
C ARG A 197 -7.77 -18.81 20.73
N VAL A 198 -7.01 -18.69 21.82
CA VAL A 198 -7.52 -18.46 23.19
C VAL A 198 -7.87 -16.96 23.45
N GLY A 199 -8.18 -16.20 22.40
CA GLY A 199 -8.87 -14.91 22.54
C GLY A 199 -8.01 -13.67 22.81
N HIS A 200 -6.69 -13.73 22.58
CA HIS A 200 -5.80 -12.57 22.61
C HIS A 200 -5.10 -12.34 21.27
N ARG A 201 -5.90 -12.13 20.21
CA ARG A 201 -5.49 -11.86 18.81
C ARG A 201 -4.63 -10.58 18.62
N SER A 202 -4.22 -9.92 19.70
CA SER A 202 -3.33 -8.76 19.69
C SER A 202 -2.23 -8.80 20.76
N SER A 203 -1.83 -9.99 21.23
CA SER A 203 -0.72 -10.07 22.19
C SER A 203 0.63 -9.81 21.49
N MET A 204 1.52 -9.08 22.17
CA MET A 204 2.87 -8.81 21.67
C MET A 204 3.66 -10.10 21.41
N SER A 205 3.33 -11.18 22.12
CA SER A 205 3.91 -12.50 21.93
C SER A 205 3.57 -13.09 20.55
N ILE A 206 2.29 -13.02 20.12
CA ILE A 206 1.90 -13.45 18.77
C ILE A 206 2.59 -12.59 17.72
N ALA A 207 2.63 -11.26 17.92
CA ALA A 207 3.33 -10.35 17.00
C ALA A 207 4.83 -10.65 16.90
N SER A 208 5.46 -11.15 17.97
CA SER A 208 6.88 -11.52 17.99
C SER A 208 7.19 -12.78 17.16
N ARG A 209 6.21 -13.67 16.97
CA ARG A 209 6.35 -14.91 16.19
C ARG A 209 5.86 -14.73 14.74
N HIS A 210 4.74 -14.03 14.57
CA HIS A 210 4.00 -13.99 13.32
C HIS A 210 4.05 -12.63 12.59
N GLY A 211 4.68 -11.62 13.18
CA GLY A 211 4.91 -10.33 12.53
C GLY A 211 6.01 -10.39 11.46
N PRO A 212 6.02 -9.43 10.51
CA PRO A 212 7.07 -9.35 9.51
C PRO A 212 8.44 -9.06 10.13
N ASP A 213 9.55 -9.44 9.46
CA ASP A 213 10.90 -9.15 9.95
C ASP A 213 11.21 -7.65 9.82
N VAL A 214 10.74 -7.06 8.72
CA VAL A 214 10.96 -5.65 8.40
C VAL A 214 9.66 -5.02 7.90
N VAL A 215 9.35 -3.83 8.41
CA VAL A 215 8.38 -2.89 7.84
C VAL A 215 9.12 -1.70 7.29
N ALA A 216 8.91 -1.37 6.01
CA ALA A 216 9.50 -0.18 5.40
C ALA A 216 8.43 0.78 4.89
N PHE A 217 8.36 1.97 5.48
CA PHE A 217 7.54 3.06 4.98
C PHE A 217 8.18 3.69 3.75
N SER A 218 7.53 3.65 2.59
CA SER A 218 8.06 4.19 1.32
C SER A 218 7.99 5.73 1.22
N GLY A 219 8.27 6.42 2.33
CA GLY A 219 8.11 7.86 2.47
C GLY A 219 7.96 8.31 3.91
N LYS A 220 8.54 9.48 4.22
CA LYS A 220 8.53 10.06 5.57
C LYS A 220 7.15 10.49 6.04
N ARG A 221 6.29 10.97 5.13
CA ARG A 221 4.97 11.52 5.48
C ARG A 221 4.07 10.45 6.10
N GLN A 222 3.96 9.29 5.48
CA GLN A 222 3.09 8.24 6.00
C GLN A 222 3.53 7.73 7.38
N TYR A 223 4.83 7.71 7.67
CA TYR A 223 5.35 7.38 9.00
C TYR A 223 5.08 8.50 10.02
N ALA A 224 5.49 9.73 9.71
CA ALA A 224 5.37 10.89 10.60
C ALA A 224 3.91 11.15 11.02
N GLN A 225 2.96 10.88 10.14
CA GLN A 225 1.54 11.12 10.40
C GLN A 225 0.92 10.11 11.39
N LEU A 226 1.60 9.00 11.71
CA LEU A 226 1.17 8.02 12.71
C LEU A 226 1.38 8.49 14.15
N PHE A 227 2.19 9.52 14.39
CA PHE A 227 2.36 10.10 15.72
C PHE A 227 1.16 10.98 16.11
N ASP A 228 0.93 11.15 17.42
CA ASP A 228 -0.14 12.03 17.90
C ASP A 228 0.10 13.49 17.48
N ALA A 229 1.35 13.94 17.65
CA ALA A 229 1.90 15.15 17.05
C ALA A 229 2.86 14.76 15.92
N VAL A 230 2.74 15.41 14.75
CA VAL A 230 3.62 15.11 13.61
C VAL A 230 5.04 15.60 13.95
N PRO A 231 6.06 14.72 13.96
CA PRO A 231 7.42 15.12 14.24
C PRO A 231 7.91 16.10 13.17
N SER A 232 8.67 17.11 13.60
CA SER A 232 9.26 18.11 12.69
C SER A 232 10.34 17.53 11.78
N ARG A 233 10.94 16.41 12.18
CA ARG A 233 11.96 15.68 11.43
C ARG A 233 11.76 14.18 11.57
N VAL A 234 11.94 13.48 10.46
CA VAL A 234 12.07 12.02 10.39
C VAL A 234 13.27 11.72 9.52
N ASP A 235 14.23 10.98 10.05
CA ASP A 235 15.40 10.54 9.30
C ASP A 235 15.07 9.29 8.48
N ALA A 236 15.73 9.15 7.33
CA ALA A 236 15.59 7.93 6.52
C ALA A 236 16.48 6.82 7.09
N GLY A 237 16.13 5.57 6.84
CA GLY A 237 16.81 4.39 7.37
C GLY A 237 16.04 3.73 8.52
N ARG A 238 16.72 2.87 9.27
CA ARG A 238 16.17 2.15 10.41
C ARG A 238 15.81 3.10 11.56
N GLN A 239 14.63 2.92 12.13
CA GLN A 239 14.13 3.69 13.27
C GLN A 239 14.40 2.92 14.58
N PRO A 240 14.79 3.62 15.66
CA PRO A 240 14.92 3.02 16.99
C PRO A 240 13.57 2.49 17.53
N PRO A 241 13.53 1.31 18.17
CA PRO A 241 12.32 0.73 18.76
C PRO A 241 11.55 1.66 19.73
N GLU A 242 12.27 2.48 20.49
CA GLU A 242 11.74 3.46 21.44
C GLU A 242 11.12 4.69 20.76
N SER A 243 11.37 4.88 19.46
CA SER A 243 10.92 6.03 18.68
C SER A 243 9.69 5.74 17.82
N LEU A 244 9.11 4.54 17.92
CA LEU A 244 7.98 4.13 17.08
C LEU A 244 6.71 4.90 17.43
N PRO A 245 5.76 5.03 16.49
CA PRO A 245 4.53 5.78 16.76
C PRO A 245 3.68 5.08 17.86
N PRO A 246 2.90 5.86 18.63
CA PRO A 246 2.18 5.34 19.79
C PRO A 246 1.15 4.29 19.40
N GLY A 247 1.09 3.20 20.16
CA GLY A 247 0.21 2.06 19.90
C GLY A 247 0.67 1.17 18.75
N TRP A 248 1.95 1.23 18.38
CA TRP A 248 2.55 0.37 17.34
C TRP A 248 2.19 -1.12 17.57
N PRO A 249 1.62 -1.81 16.56
CA PRO A 249 1.01 -3.13 16.78
C PRO A 249 1.97 -4.31 16.60
N LEU A 250 3.21 -4.08 16.17
CA LEU A 250 4.19 -5.15 15.91
C LEU A 250 5.27 -5.14 17.00
N CYS A 251 5.90 -6.29 17.23
CA CYS A 251 6.94 -6.46 18.25
C CYS A 251 8.22 -5.70 17.86
N PRO A 252 8.60 -4.60 18.55
CA PRO A 252 9.76 -3.80 18.17
C PRO A 252 11.11 -4.53 18.29
N GLU A 253 11.16 -5.60 19.09
CA GLU A 253 12.34 -6.46 19.25
C GLU A 253 12.51 -7.46 18.08
N ARG A 254 11.44 -7.70 17.31
CA ARG A 254 11.42 -8.69 16.22
C ARG A 254 11.16 -8.08 14.84
N THR A 255 10.42 -6.99 14.78
CA THR A 255 10.10 -6.26 13.54
C THR A 255 10.87 -4.96 13.48
N GLU A 256 11.83 -4.87 12.56
CA GLU A 256 12.52 -3.61 12.28
C GLU A 256 11.61 -2.64 11.54
N VAL A 257 11.63 -1.37 11.92
CA VAL A 257 10.91 -0.31 11.19
C VAL A 257 11.91 0.56 10.44
N TRP A 258 11.69 0.72 9.15
CA TRP A 258 12.50 1.51 8.25
C TRP A 258 11.65 2.63 7.64
N VAL A 259 12.24 3.81 7.47
CA VAL A 259 11.62 4.93 6.76
C VAL A 259 12.45 5.25 5.53
N MET A 260 11.83 5.15 4.37
CA MET A 260 12.50 5.38 3.10
C MET A 260 12.24 6.81 2.61
N PRO A 261 13.17 7.39 1.83
CA PRO A 261 12.86 8.55 1.01
C PRO A 261 11.69 8.23 0.08
N SER A 262 10.88 9.24 -0.27
CA SER A 262 9.78 9.03 -1.20
C SER A 262 10.28 8.51 -2.54
N SER A 263 9.64 7.45 -3.03
CA SER A 263 9.90 6.89 -4.36
C SER A 263 9.31 7.74 -5.51
N SER A 264 8.47 8.74 -5.19
CA SER A 264 7.87 9.63 -6.18
C SER A 264 8.93 10.51 -6.86
N GLY A 265 8.93 10.54 -8.19
CA GLY A 265 9.79 11.44 -8.97
C GLY A 265 9.55 12.94 -8.70
N ARG A 266 8.42 13.30 -8.07
CA ARG A 266 8.09 14.70 -7.73
C ARG A 266 8.88 15.25 -6.54
N ALA A 267 9.46 14.40 -5.71
CA ALA A 267 10.17 14.84 -4.51
C ALA A 267 11.58 15.34 -4.86
N ALA A 268 11.89 16.60 -4.54
CA ALA A 268 13.20 17.20 -4.75
C ALA A 268 14.23 16.60 -3.77
N MET A 269 15.14 15.78 -4.27
CA MET A 269 16.27 15.20 -3.53
C MET A 269 17.34 14.73 -4.50
N THR A 270 18.59 14.61 -4.03
CA THR A 270 19.67 14.02 -4.83
C THR A 270 19.42 12.53 -5.09
N ARG A 271 20.07 11.99 -6.11
CA ARG A 271 19.98 10.58 -6.45
C ARG A 271 20.52 9.71 -5.31
N GLU A 272 21.64 10.11 -4.73
CA GLU A 272 22.33 9.42 -3.66
C GLU A 272 21.47 9.38 -2.40
N ALA A 273 20.86 10.51 -2.03
CA ALA A 273 19.94 10.58 -0.89
C ALA A 273 18.67 9.74 -1.10
N ARG A 274 18.27 9.53 -2.36
CA ARG A 274 17.14 8.67 -2.69
C ARG A 274 17.52 7.20 -2.65
N GLU A 275 18.63 6.81 -3.27
CA GLU A 275 19.04 5.41 -3.47
C GLU A 275 19.69 4.79 -2.23
N GLY A 276 20.51 5.55 -1.50
CA GLY A 276 21.31 5.05 -0.37
C GLY A 276 20.52 4.22 0.65
N PRO A 277 19.41 4.73 1.22
CA PRO A 277 18.62 3.98 2.17
C PRO A 277 18.06 2.66 1.61
N TRP A 278 17.70 2.60 0.31
CA TRP A 278 17.22 1.35 -0.31
C TRP A 278 18.33 0.32 -0.48
N VAL A 279 19.57 0.75 -0.74
CA VAL A 279 20.75 -0.14 -0.78
C VAL A 279 21.05 -0.69 0.61
N GLU A 280 20.94 0.14 1.64
CA GLU A 280 21.11 -0.29 3.03
C GLU A 280 20.04 -1.32 3.45
N LEU A 281 18.77 -1.03 3.14
CA LEU A 281 17.65 -1.95 3.38
C LEU A 281 17.87 -3.28 2.66
N GLY A 282 18.29 -3.25 1.39
CA GLY A 282 18.59 -4.47 0.64
C GLY A 282 19.74 -5.29 1.22
N THR A 283 20.80 -4.63 1.70
CA THR A 283 21.90 -5.27 2.42
C THR A 283 21.41 -5.96 3.69
N ARG A 284 20.53 -5.29 4.45
CA ARG A 284 19.91 -5.88 5.65
C ARG A 284 19.01 -7.06 5.31
N LEU A 285 18.20 -6.95 4.26
CA LEU A 285 17.30 -8.02 3.83
C LEU A 285 18.05 -9.23 3.29
N ALA A 286 19.25 -9.07 2.72
CA ALA A 286 20.06 -10.19 2.26
C ALA A 286 20.47 -11.14 3.41
N THR A 287 20.46 -10.67 4.66
CA THR A 287 20.75 -11.50 5.83
C THR A 287 19.51 -12.18 6.43
N ILE A 288 18.32 -11.88 5.92
CA ILE A 288 17.06 -12.50 6.35
C ILE A 288 16.71 -13.63 5.38
N PRO A 289 16.68 -14.90 5.84
CA PRO A 289 16.31 -16.02 4.98
C PRO A 289 14.84 -15.93 4.58
N TRP A 290 14.54 -16.36 3.36
CA TRP A 290 13.17 -16.54 2.89
C TRP A 290 13.02 -17.91 2.20
N PRO A 291 11.95 -18.68 2.48
CA PRO A 291 11.00 -18.47 3.57
C PRO A 291 11.66 -18.66 4.95
N ARG A 292 11.02 -18.13 6.01
CA ARG A 292 11.43 -18.39 7.39
C ARG A 292 11.46 -19.91 7.64
N ALA A 293 12.47 -20.40 8.37
CA ALA A 293 12.66 -21.84 8.58
C ALA A 293 11.40 -22.52 9.16
N GLU A 294 10.72 -21.84 10.08
CA GLU A 294 9.48 -22.25 10.73
C GLU A 294 8.30 -22.46 9.75
N TYR A 295 8.38 -21.86 8.56
CA TYR A 295 7.33 -21.88 7.53
C TYR A 295 7.76 -22.64 6.26
N ARG A 296 8.93 -23.31 6.27
CA ARG A 296 9.39 -24.16 5.14
C ARG A 296 8.56 -25.43 4.97
N GLY A 297 7.89 -25.90 6.02
CA GLY A 297 7.13 -27.15 6.03
C GLY A 297 5.66 -27.03 5.61
N ALA A 298 5.21 -25.83 5.21
CA ALA A 298 3.85 -25.60 4.71
C ALA A 298 3.73 -25.81 3.19
N GLU A 299 4.76 -26.39 2.54
CA GLU A 299 4.63 -26.89 1.19
C GLU A 299 3.69 -28.09 1.18
N LEU A 300 2.66 -27.93 0.36
CA LEU A 300 1.56 -28.84 0.11
C LEU A 300 2.07 -30.27 -0.13
N SER A 301 1.50 -31.23 0.59
CA SER A 301 1.42 -32.60 0.09
C SER A 301 0.78 -32.55 -1.29
N ASP A 302 1.49 -33.08 -2.29
CA ASP A 302 1.05 -33.25 -3.68
C ASP A 302 -0.37 -33.82 -3.82
#